data_AF-A0AAW0NBH0-F1
#
_entry.id   AF-A0AAW0NBH0-F1
#
_cell.length_a   1.000
_cell.length_b   1.000
_cell.length_c   1.000
_cell.angle_alpha   90.00
_cell.angle_beta   90.00
_cell.angle_gamma   90.00
#
_symmetry.space_group_name_H-M   'P 1'
#
loop_
_entity.id
_entity.type
_entity.pdbx_description
1 polymer ?
#
loop_
_entity_poly.entity_id
_entity_poly.type
_entity_poly.pdbx_seq_one_letter_code
_entity_poly.pdbx_strand_id
1 'polypeptide(L)'
;MSLSVRAPSVDYSHTQGLCGTFDHNSNNDLQGPDGTLYSPEEVLPFVESWRLAPGDSLFDTTPAPTEEEEQRRTFCQCSDGSSSTAYTQCSAHDHVDYTSVFPSIDTTLEHMKDMPQVSPPV
;
A
#
# COMPACT_ATOMS: atom_id res chain seq x y z
N MET A 1 3.13 -7.62 5.85
CA MET A 1 4.43 -7.66 5.13
C MET A 1 4.72 -6.26 4.60
N SER A 2 5.96 -5.77 4.63
CA SER A 2 6.33 -4.47 4.06
C SER A 2 7.40 -4.65 2.99
N LEU A 3 7.31 -3.87 1.92
CA LEU A 3 8.27 -3.85 0.83
C LEU A 3 8.83 -2.43 0.69
N SER A 4 10.15 -2.32 0.48
CA SER A 4 10.79 -1.06 0.12
C SER A 4 11.67 -1.30 -1.10
N VAL A 5 11.56 -0.42 -2.08
CA VAL A 5 12.26 -0.52 -3.36
C VAL A 5 13.10 0.74 -3.55
N ARG A 6 14.30 0.59 -4.11
CA ARG A 6 15.19 1.70 -4.47
C ARG A 6 15.73 1.48 -5.87
N ALA A 7 15.45 2.41 -6.76
CA ALA A 7 16.01 2.42 -8.11
C ALA A 7 17.42 3.07 -8.09
N PRO A 8 18.38 2.56 -8.86
CA PRO A 8 19.65 3.25 -9.09
C PRO A 8 19.43 4.51 -9.94
N SER A 9 20.34 5.48 -9.83
CA SER A 9 20.23 6.75 -10.56
C SER A 9 20.27 6.62 -12.08
N VAL A 10 20.77 5.50 -12.60
CA VAL A 10 20.78 5.22 -14.05
C VAL A 10 19.36 5.03 -14.62
N ASP A 11 18.39 4.69 -13.77
CA ASP A 11 17.00 4.48 -14.17
C ASP A 11 16.15 5.76 -14.01
N TYR A 12 16.78 6.90 -13.69
CA TYR A 12 16.12 8.20 -13.62
C TYR A 12 15.33 8.47 -14.91
N SER A 13 14.07 8.86 -14.79
CA SER A 13 13.10 9.05 -15.87
C SER A 13 12.83 7.83 -16.77
N HIS A 14 13.16 6.61 -16.31
CA HIS A 14 12.95 5.37 -17.07
C HIS A 14 12.09 4.34 -16.31
N THR A 15 11.58 4.68 -15.13
CA THR A 15 10.65 3.79 -14.40
C THR A 15 9.22 4.01 -14.86
N GLN A 16 8.37 3.00 -14.67
CA GLN A 16 6.92 3.08 -14.84
C GLN A 16 6.28 2.10 -13.86
N GLY A 17 5.02 2.34 -13.51
CA GLY A 17 4.26 1.49 -12.59
C GLY A 17 3.69 2.26 -11.42
N LEU A 18 3.28 1.53 -10.38
CA LEU A 18 2.68 2.09 -9.16
C LEU A 18 3.62 3.03 -8.37
N CYS A 19 4.92 3.03 -8.67
CA CYS A 19 5.91 3.93 -8.06
C CYS A 19 6.25 5.15 -8.94
N GLY A 20 5.55 5.35 -10.06
CA GLY A 20 5.72 6.52 -10.92
C GLY A 20 6.91 6.46 -11.87
N THR A 21 7.30 7.62 -12.38
CA THR A 21 8.24 7.75 -13.51
C THR A 21 9.69 8.05 -13.10
N PHE A 22 9.93 8.29 -11.81
CA PHE A 22 11.24 8.59 -11.21
C PHE A 22 11.96 9.74 -11.92
N ASP A 23 11.24 10.84 -12.20
CA ASP A 23 11.73 12.00 -12.93
C ASP A 23 11.66 13.31 -12.11
N HIS A 24 11.37 13.22 -10.80
CA HIS A 24 11.18 14.34 -9.87
C HIS A 24 9.94 15.22 -10.16
N ASN A 25 8.97 14.72 -10.94
CA ASN A 25 7.70 15.37 -11.21
C ASN A 25 6.51 14.55 -10.70
N SER A 26 6.07 14.80 -9.46
CA SER A 26 4.96 14.04 -8.88
C SER A 26 3.61 14.19 -9.58
N ASN A 27 3.47 15.16 -10.50
CA ASN A 27 2.21 15.39 -11.22
C ASN A 27 1.94 14.36 -12.34
N ASN A 28 2.95 13.55 -12.71
CA ASN A 28 2.81 12.52 -13.74
C ASN A 28 2.99 11.09 -13.20
N ASP A 29 3.14 10.91 -11.89
CA ASP A 29 3.42 9.60 -11.30
C ASP A 29 2.23 8.63 -11.41
N LEU A 30 1.01 9.16 -11.53
CA LEU A 30 -0.19 8.37 -11.81
C LEU A 30 -0.35 8.10 -13.31
N GLN A 31 0.68 7.52 -13.94
CA GLN A 31 0.69 7.13 -15.35
C GLN A 31 0.37 5.65 -15.52
N GLY A 32 -0.68 5.32 -16.28
CA GLY A 32 -1.04 3.95 -16.65
C GLY A 32 -0.04 3.29 -17.62
N PRO A 33 -0.13 1.98 -17.83
CA PRO A 33 0.78 1.24 -18.72
C PRO A 33 0.67 1.64 -20.20
N ASP A 34 -0.43 2.27 -20.59
CA ASP A 34 -0.68 2.82 -21.92
C ASP A 34 -0.24 4.29 -22.05
N GLY A 35 0.28 4.88 -20.97
CA GLY A 35 0.68 6.28 -20.90
C GLY A 35 -0.42 7.25 -20.46
N THR A 36 -1.65 6.77 -20.20
CA THR A 36 -2.76 7.60 -19.71
C THR A 36 -2.43 8.20 -18.34
N LEU A 37 -2.68 9.50 -18.15
CA LEU A 37 -2.48 10.18 -16.87
C LEU A 37 -3.80 10.23 -16.08
N TYR A 38 -3.75 9.81 -14.82
CA TYR A 38 -4.87 9.82 -13.90
C TYR A 38 -4.76 10.98 -12.92
N SER A 39 -5.89 11.53 -12.52
CA SER A 39 -5.94 12.52 -11.43
C SER A 39 -5.84 11.85 -10.05
N PRO A 40 -5.52 12.61 -8.99
CA PRO A 40 -5.52 12.09 -7.61
C PRO A 40 -6.87 11.52 -7.14
N GLU A 41 -7.97 11.86 -7.82
CA GLU A 41 -9.32 11.32 -7.55
C GLU A 41 -9.53 9.95 -8.21
N GLU A 42 -8.68 9.58 -9.17
CA GLU A 42 -8.77 8.38 -10.01
C GLU A 42 -7.72 7.32 -9.64
N VAL A 43 -7.29 7.29 -8.38
CA VAL A 43 -6.33 6.29 -7.89
C VAL A 43 -6.80 4.86 -8.12
N LEU A 44 -8.08 4.56 -7.89
CA LEU A 44 -8.62 3.21 -8.06
C LEU A 44 -8.52 2.74 -9.54
N PRO A 45 -9.01 3.50 -10.53
CA PRO A 45 -8.75 3.23 -11.94
C PRO A 45 -7.27 3.07 -12.29
N PHE A 46 -6.40 3.93 -11.73
CA PHE A 46 -4.96 3.85 -11.95
C PHE A 46 -4.37 2.52 -11.46
N VAL A 47 -4.69 2.10 -10.23
CA VAL A 47 -4.20 0.83 -9.66
C VAL A 47 -4.70 -0.36 -10.48
N GLU A 48 -5.98 -0.35 -10.88
CA GLU A 48 -6.56 -1.43 -11.69
C GLU A 48 -5.90 -1.52 -13.08
N SER A 49 -5.50 -0.38 -13.66
CA SER A 49 -4.81 -0.36 -14.96
C SER A 49 -3.48 -1.11 -14.95
N TRP A 50 -2.79 -1.15 -13.81
CA TRP A 50 -1.51 -1.85 -13.61
C TRP A 50 -1.67 -3.30 -13.19
N ARG A 51 -2.90 -3.79 -13.07
CA ARG A 51 -3.17 -5.14 -12.60
C ARG A 51 -2.84 -6.18 -13.68
N LEU A 52 -2.32 -7.33 -13.24
CA LEU A 52 -2.17 -8.51 -14.09
C LEU A 52 -3.54 -9.09 -14.48
N ALA A 53 -3.62 -9.71 -15.66
CA ALA A 53 -4.85 -10.35 -16.09
C ALA A 53 -5.19 -11.55 -15.17
N PRO A 54 -6.49 -11.86 -14.98
CA PRO A 54 -6.89 -13.03 -14.21
C PRO A 54 -6.26 -14.32 -14.76
N GLY A 55 -5.67 -15.13 -13.89
CA GLY A 55 -5.01 -16.39 -14.22
C GLY A 55 -3.49 -16.30 -14.42
N ASP A 56 -2.93 -15.09 -14.48
CA ASP A 56 -1.46 -14.88 -14.54
C ASP A 56 -0.81 -14.84 -13.14
N SER A 57 -1.61 -14.79 -12.07
CA SER A 57 -1.15 -14.63 -10.69
C SER A 57 -2.06 -15.39 -9.72
N LEU A 58 -1.65 -15.47 -8.45
CA LEU A 58 -2.46 -16.01 -7.36
C LEU A 58 -3.50 -14.98 -6.84
N PHE A 59 -3.51 -13.77 -7.37
CA PHE A 59 -4.28 -12.63 -6.88
C PHE A 59 -5.35 -12.14 -7.88
N ASP A 60 -6.24 -13.04 -8.28
CA ASP A 60 -7.27 -12.79 -9.30
C ASP A 60 -8.51 -12.04 -8.78
N THR A 61 -8.74 -12.01 -7.48
CA THR A 61 -9.93 -11.38 -6.88
C THR A 61 -9.54 -10.14 -6.09
N THR A 62 -10.13 -8.99 -6.41
CA THR A 62 -10.04 -7.79 -5.56
C THR A 62 -11.08 -7.93 -4.45
N PRO A 63 -10.68 -7.81 -3.17
CA PRO A 63 -11.64 -7.74 -2.07
C PRO A 63 -12.57 -6.55 -2.26
N ALA A 64 -13.82 -6.67 -1.80
CA ALA A 64 -14.75 -5.57 -1.82
C ALA A 64 -14.15 -4.38 -1.04
N PRO A 65 -14.29 -3.14 -1.53
CA PRO A 65 -13.86 -1.97 -0.78
C PRO A 65 -14.62 -1.94 0.55
N THR A 66 -13.89 -1.97 1.66
CA THR A 66 -14.48 -1.67 2.95
C THR A 66 -14.64 -0.15 3.05
N GLU A 67 -15.78 0.31 3.58
CA GLU A 67 -15.98 1.70 4.03
C GLU A 67 -15.13 2.01 5.28
N GLU A 68 -13.93 1.43 5.37
CA GLU A 68 -12.99 1.81 6.40
C GLU A 68 -12.47 3.18 6.01
N GLU A 69 -13.05 4.19 6.66
CA GLU A 69 -12.60 5.56 6.61
C GLU A 69 -11.09 5.62 6.73
N GLU A 70 -10.53 6.71 6.21
CA GLU A 70 -9.15 7.18 6.37
C GLU A 70 -8.78 7.28 7.87
N GLN A 71 -8.68 6.12 8.52
CA GLN A 71 -8.58 6.02 9.96
C GLN A 71 -7.14 6.31 10.27
N ARG A 72 -6.89 7.57 10.62
CA ARG A 72 -5.58 8.10 11.02
C ARG A 72 -4.95 7.12 12.00
N ARG A 73 -3.99 6.33 11.48
CA ARG A 73 -3.26 5.39 12.30
C ARG A 73 -2.47 6.16 13.35
N THR A 74 -2.55 5.69 14.57
CA THR A 74 -1.84 6.30 15.68
C THR A 74 -0.44 5.72 15.74
N PHE A 75 0.58 6.56 15.68
CA PHE A 75 1.98 6.12 15.72
C PHE A 75 2.60 6.37 17.09
N CYS A 76 3.61 5.57 17.40
CA CYS A 76 4.42 5.70 18.60
C CYS A 76 5.68 6.52 18.28
N GLN A 77 5.95 7.56 19.05
CA GLN A 77 7.23 8.27 18.99
C GLN A 77 8.26 7.52 19.85
N CYS A 78 9.42 7.23 19.26
CA CYS A 78 10.57 6.75 20.02
C CYS A 78 11.27 7.97 20.65
N SER A 79 11.44 7.98 21.97
CA SER A 79 12.32 8.96 22.61
C SER A 79 13.77 8.59 22.35
N ASP A 80 14.59 9.59 22.02
CA ASP A 80 15.99 9.40 21.72
C ASP A 80 16.75 9.07 23.02
N GLY A 81 16.95 7.78 23.28
CA GLY A 81 18.15 7.24 23.93
C GLY A 81 18.64 7.77 25.29
N SER A 82 17.81 8.29 26.21
CA SER A 82 18.36 8.70 27.52
C SER A 82 17.57 8.43 28.81
N SER A 83 16.45 7.71 28.81
CA SER A 83 15.87 7.28 30.10
C SER A 83 14.95 6.08 29.95
N SER A 84 15.30 4.98 30.61
CA SER A 84 14.63 3.68 30.64
C SER A 84 13.26 3.66 31.33
N THR A 85 12.58 4.80 31.43
CA THR A 85 11.23 4.95 31.99
C THR A 85 10.32 5.89 31.19
N ALA A 86 10.66 6.20 29.94
CA ALA A 86 9.78 6.98 29.08
C ALA A 86 8.64 6.12 28.54
N TYR A 87 7.41 6.47 28.94
CA TYR A 87 6.17 5.95 28.37
C TYR A 87 6.19 6.12 26.86
N THR A 88 5.98 5.03 26.11
CA THR A 88 5.78 5.11 24.66
C THR A 88 4.39 5.70 24.41
N GLN A 89 4.33 7.00 24.15
CA GLN A 89 3.06 7.65 23.84
C GLN A 89 2.70 7.38 22.37
N CYS A 90 1.88 6.36 22.17
CA CYS A 90 1.28 6.03 20.87
C CYS A 90 0.03 6.88 20.66
N SER A 91 0.21 8.21 20.62
CA SER A 91 -0.82 9.20 20.26
C SER A 91 -0.30 10.20 19.23
N ALA A 92 0.84 9.91 18.62
CA ALA A 92 1.48 10.84 17.71
C ALA A 92 0.77 10.82 16.36
N HIS A 93 0.49 12.03 15.87
CA HIS A 93 -0.03 12.25 14.54
C HIS A 93 0.77 13.26 13.71
N ASP A 94 2.00 13.52 14.12
CA ASP A 94 2.90 14.44 13.44
C ASP A 94 4.05 13.66 12.79
N HIS A 95 4.63 14.19 11.70
CA HIS A 95 5.74 13.60 10.92
C HIS A 95 5.44 12.35 10.08
N VAL A 96 4.20 11.88 10.00
CA VAL A 96 3.81 10.80 9.08
C VAL A 96 2.76 11.36 8.13
N ASP A 97 3.05 11.38 6.83
CA ASP A 97 2.05 11.73 5.83
C ASP A 97 0.95 10.66 5.87
N TYR A 98 -0.24 11.09 6.25
CA TYR A 98 -1.42 10.25 6.46
C TYR A 98 -2.06 9.79 5.16
N THR A 99 -1.67 10.38 4.05
CA THR A 99 -2.23 10.07 2.74
C THR A 99 -1.50 8.85 2.17
N SER A 100 -1.88 7.67 2.65
CA SER A 100 -1.59 6.45 1.88
C SER A 100 -2.32 6.57 0.56
N VAL A 101 -1.58 6.96 -0.50
CA VAL A 101 -2.12 7.15 -1.85
C VAL A 101 -2.91 5.93 -2.27
N PHE A 102 -2.43 4.74 -1.91
CA PHE A 102 -3.12 3.48 -2.17
C PHE A 102 -3.86 2.99 -0.92
N PRO A 103 -5.19 2.81 -0.99
CA PRO A 103 -5.91 2.11 0.07
C PRO A 103 -5.45 0.65 0.14
N SER A 104 -5.39 0.11 1.35
CA SER A 104 -4.99 -1.27 1.61
C SER A 104 -5.96 -1.92 2.59
N ILE A 105 -6.38 -3.14 2.31
CA ILE A 105 -7.26 -3.94 3.18
C ILE A 105 -6.56 -5.25 3.55
N ASP A 106 -6.68 -5.67 4.81
CA ASP A 106 -6.21 -6.99 5.25
C ASP A 106 -7.31 -8.04 5.01
N THR A 107 -7.09 -8.92 4.04
CA THR A 107 -8.04 -9.99 3.69
C THR A 107 -7.74 -11.32 4.37
N THR A 108 -6.75 -11.38 5.27
CA THR A 108 -6.27 -12.64 5.85
C THR A 108 -7.40 -13.37 6.57
N LEU A 109 -8.29 -12.64 7.26
CA LEU A 109 -9.44 -13.22 7.97
C LEU A 109 -10.48 -13.85 7.05
N GLU A 110 -10.72 -13.28 5.87
CA GLU A 110 -11.66 -13.86 4.90
C GLU A 110 -11.08 -15.14 4.30
N HIS A 111 -9.78 -15.16 4.01
CA HIS A 111 -9.10 -16.37 3.53
C HIS A 111 -9.10 -17.49 4.58
N MET A 112 -8.98 -17.17 5.88
CA MET A 112 -9.06 -18.17 6.95
C MET A 112 -10.45 -18.83 7.05
N LYS A 113 -11.53 -18.13 6.72
CA LYS A 113 -12.90 -18.67 6.77
C LYS A 113 -13.17 -19.66 5.64
N ASP A 114 -12.55 -19.45 4.48
CA ASP A 114 -12.73 -20.29 3.29
C ASP A 114 -11.83 -21.55 3.30
N MET A 115 -10.92 -21.69 4.27
CA MET A 115 -10.12 -22.90 4.39
C MET A 115 -11.02 -24.09 4.81
N PRO A 116 -10.97 -25.24 4.10
CA PRO A 116 -11.73 -26.42 4.48
C PRO A 116 -11.29 -26.86 5.88
N GLN A 117 -12.27 -27.01 6.78
CA GLN A 117 -12.08 -27.54 8.13
C GLN A 117 -11.52 -28.97 8.01
N VAL A 118 -10.21 -29.13 8.19
CA VAL A 118 -9.60 -30.45 8.35
C VAL A 118 -9.99 -30.94 9.74
N SER A 119 -10.98 -31.82 9.79
CA SER A 119 -11.32 -32.54 11.01
C SER A 119 -10.11 -33.38 11.46
N PRO A 120 -9.77 -33.38 12.75
CA PRO A 120 -8.68 -34.23 13.24
C PRO A 120 -9.05 -35.71 13.04
N PRO A 121 -8.07 -36.57 12.69
CA PRO A 121 -8.30 -38.01 12.63
C PRO A 121 -8.68 -38.54 14.03
N VAL A 122 -9.75 -39.33 14.06
CA VAL A 122 -10.24 -40.08 15.25
C VAL A 122 -9.26 -41.16 15.65
#